data_AF-A0A5J4TFS0-F1
#
_entry.id   AF-A0A5J4TFS0-F1
#
_cell.length_a   1.000
_cell.length_b   1.000
_cell.length_c   1.000
_cell.angle_alpha   90.00
_cell.angle_beta   90.00
_cell.angle_gamma   90.00
#
_symmetry.space_group_name_H-M   'P 1'
#
loop_
_entity.id
_entity.type
_entity.pdbx_description
1 polymer ?
#
loop_
_entity_poly.entity_id
_entity_poly.type
_entity_poly.pdbx_seq_one_letter_code
_entity_poly.pdbx_strand_id
1 'polypeptide(L)'
;MAACSNAIKYAKAYEDFDINGLYPNFEDNTQKFYLTENYWQSKVKGHLSQDKHKKRDTTNNVQDSDFDYFKQLFKVSNCSICGCKFTFDNKPILDRIDNSKGHSKDNVLPCCLYCNCFCSDKDKSIGKLFIQLRKYCMIRCLPTNLTDIDVYHLIRKWITGGLSNVMHRVNRSGIDFIKRLWYDKDNKKVTVLTTDHRITHVVGVDFNSLYPSVMSSEQHKFIKYTGGKMYMCGSQTGKIMGDDDHSKQIILRIINSNKRFTQEGTLFIAEVKGHIDQNYLNDFINFPPILRNYEFTTDERTIG
;
A
#
# COMPACT_ATOMS: atom_id res chain seq x y z
N MET A 1 -9.82 -22.28 -14.93
CA MET A 1 -8.37 -22.38 -14.70
C MET A 1 -7.76 -21.19 -13.93
N ALA A 2 -8.20 -19.94 -14.12
CA ALA A 2 -7.63 -18.77 -13.42
C ALA A 2 -7.75 -18.82 -11.87
N ALA A 3 -8.88 -19.30 -11.33
CA ALA A 3 -9.11 -19.38 -9.89
C ALA A 3 -8.08 -20.28 -9.15
N CYS A 4 -7.71 -21.42 -9.74
CA CYS A 4 -6.72 -22.33 -9.15
C CYS A 4 -5.29 -21.77 -9.22
N SER A 5 -4.95 -21.04 -10.29
CA SER A 5 -3.60 -20.46 -10.45
C SER A 5 -3.29 -19.38 -9.41
N ASN A 6 -4.28 -18.60 -8.98
CA ASN A 6 -4.10 -17.57 -7.96
C ASN A 6 -3.92 -18.19 -6.57
N ALA A 7 -4.71 -19.20 -6.20
CA ALA A 7 -4.59 -19.89 -4.92
C ALA A 7 -3.22 -20.54 -4.74
N ILE A 8 -2.69 -21.19 -5.79
CA ILE A 8 -1.35 -21.80 -5.76
C ILE A 8 -0.25 -20.74 -5.63
N LYS A 9 -0.36 -19.61 -6.33
CA LYS A 9 0.59 -18.48 -6.20
C LYS A 9 0.59 -17.90 -4.79
N TYR A 10 -0.59 -17.69 -4.20
CA TYR A 10 -0.68 -17.23 -2.82
C TYR A 10 -0.10 -18.26 -1.85
N ALA A 11 -0.47 -19.53 -1.98
CA ALA A 11 0.10 -20.59 -1.13
C ALA A 11 1.62 -20.65 -1.22
N LYS A 12 2.19 -20.53 -2.44
CA LYS A 12 3.64 -20.47 -2.65
C LYS A 12 4.29 -19.21 -2.06
N ALA A 13 3.67 -18.04 -2.16
CA ALA A 13 4.22 -16.82 -1.57
C ALA A 13 4.36 -16.88 -0.04
N TYR A 14 3.51 -17.68 0.61
CA TYR A 14 3.48 -17.85 2.07
C TYR A 14 4.00 -19.21 2.54
N GLU A 15 4.64 -20.01 1.67
CA GLU A 15 5.06 -21.37 2.03
C GLU A 15 6.12 -21.40 3.14
N ASP A 16 6.96 -20.37 3.19
CA ASP A 16 8.00 -20.19 4.20
C ASP A 16 7.53 -19.34 5.40
N PHE A 17 6.24 -19.02 5.50
CA PHE A 17 5.74 -18.23 6.61
C PHE A 17 5.69 -19.06 7.90
N ASP A 18 6.55 -18.69 8.84
CA ASP A 18 6.53 -19.17 10.23
C ASP A 18 6.07 -18.05 11.18
N ILE A 19 5.04 -18.32 11.99
CA ILE A 19 4.58 -17.39 13.04
C ILE A 19 5.65 -17.13 14.11
N ASN A 20 6.56 -18.06 14.33
CA ASN A 20 7.68 -17.91 15.26
C ASN A 20 8.97 -17.46 14.57
N GLY A 21 8.94 -17.28 13.25
CA GLY A 21 10.06 -16.82 12.45
C GLY A 21 10.54 -15.43 12.86
N LEU A 22 11.85 -15.19 12.77
CA LEU A 22 12.43 -13.88 13.00
C LEU A 22 12.44 -13.09 11.69
N TYR A 23 11.57 -12.08 11.62
CA TYR A 23 11.47 -11.13 10.51
C TYR A 23 12.05 -9.77 10.95
N PRO A 24 13.38 -9.56 10.97
CA PRO A 24 13.96 -8.27 11.34
C PRO A 24 13.60 -7.21 10.29
N ASN A 25 13.37 -5.97 10.72
CA ASN A 25 13.36 -4.85 9.78
C ASN A 25 14.76 -4.74 9.15
N PHE A 26 14.83 -4.22 7.92
CA PHE A 26 16.07 -3.92 7.19
C PHE A 26 17.17 -3.40 8.14
N GLU A 27 18.39 -3.90 7.97
CA GLU A 27 19.59 -3.69 8.81
C GLU A 27 19.44 -2.54 9.83
N ASP A 28 18.90 -2.89 10.99
CA ASP A 28 18.67 -1.93 12.05
C ASP A 28 19.99 -1.73 12.82
N ASN A 29 20.81 -0.80 12.32
CA ASN A 29 22.05 -0.35 12.96
C ASN A 29 21.77 0.50 14.23
N THR A 30 20.53 0.55 14.71
CA THR A 30 20.19 1.35 15.88
C THR A 30 20.80 0.77 17.15
N GLN A 31 21.16 1.69 18.05
CA GLN A 31 21.75 1.35 19.33
C GLN A 31 20.77 0.53 20.18
N LYS A 32 21.27 -0.56 20.75
CA LYS A 32 20.52 -1.38 21.70
C LYS A 32 20.04 -0.55 22.89
N PHE A 33 18.80 -0.75 23.28
CA PHE A 33 18.21 -0.06 24.41
C PHE A 33 18.92 -0.43 25.71
N TYR A 34 19.12 0.56 26.58
CA TYR A 34 19.48 0.34 27.98
C TYR A 34 18.51 1.11 28.88
N LEU A 35 18.06 0.46 29.94
CA LEU A 35 17.08 1.04 30.87
C LEU A 35 17.75 2.08 31.77
N THR A 36 17.16 3.27 31.86
CA THR A 36 17.54 4.32 32.82
C THR A 36 16.52 4.37 33.95
N GLU A 37 16.94 4.80 35.14
CA GLU A 37 16.06 4.90 36.32
C GLU A 37 14.88 5.83 36.06
N ASN A 38 15.14 7.01 35.48
CA ASN A 38 14.08 7.97 35.13
C ASN A 38 13.02 7.36 34.19
N TYR A 39 13.45 6.57 33.20
CA TYR A 39 12.53 5.87 32.32
C TYR A 39 11.71 4.83 33.09
N TRP A 40 12.37 4.05 33.96
CA TRP A 40 11.72 3.02 34.77
C TRP A 40 10.67 3.62 35.71
N GLN A 41 11.01 4.65 36.48
CA GLN A 41 10.09 5.34 37.39
C GLN A 41 8.86 5.91 36.66
N SER A 42 9.07 6.45 35.45
CA SER A 42 7.97 6.91 34.60
C SER A 42 7.04 5.76 34.20
N LYS A 43 7.60 4.58 33.87
CA LYS A 43 6.82 3.39 33.53
C LYS A 43 6.06 2.83 34.73
N VAL A 44 6.70 2.68 35.89
CA VAL A 44 6.06 2.21 37.13
C VAL A 44 4.83 3.07 37.46
N LYS A 45 4.98 4.40 37.46
CA LYS A 45 3.87 5.34 37.67
C LYS A 45 2.76 5.17 36.63
N GLY A 46 3.12 5.00 35.36
CA GLY A 46 2.16 4.77 34.27
C GLY A 46 1.37 3.48 34.44
N HIS A 47 2.04 2.36 34.75
CA HIS A 47 1.41 1.06 34.98
C HIS A 47 0.45 1.10 36.18
N LEU A 48 0.87 1.71 37.29
CA LEU A 48 0.03 1.89 38.47
C LEU A 48 -1.25 2.69 38.17
N SER A 49 -1.11 3.78 37.42
CA SER A 49 -2.26 4.60 37.02
C SER A 49 -3.25 3.81 36.14
N GLN A 50 -2.74 3.05 35.17
CA GLN A 50 -3.57 2.22 34.29
C GLN A 50 -4.34 1.13 35.06
N ASP A 51 -3.68 0.47 36.01
CA ASP A 51 -4.29 -0.61 36.79
C ASP A 51 -5.34 -0.07 37.77
N LYS A 52 -5.06 1.05 38.43
CA LYS A 52 -6.05 1.75 39.26
C LYS A 52 -7.27 2.18 38.46
N HIS A 53 -7.06 2.75 37.27
CA HIS A 53 -8.15 3.20 36.39
C HIS A 53 -9.07 2.03 35.98
N LYS A 54 -8.51 0.84 35.77
CA LYS A 54 -9.25 -0.38 35.43
C LYS A 54 -9.66 -1.21 36.65
N LYS A 55 -9.48 -0.68 37.88
CA LYS A 55 -9.83 -1.33 39.16
C LYS A 55 -9.19 -2.71 39.35
N ARG A 56 -7.95 -2.89 38.89
CA ARG A 56 -7.18 -4.11 39.12
C ARG A 56 -6.50 -4.09 40.47
N ASP A 57 -6.17 -5.27 41.01
CA ASP A 57 -5.30 -5.37 42.17
C ASP A 57 -3.90 -4.83 41.84
N THR A 58 -3.38 -3.97 42.72
CA THR A 58 -2.09 -3.30 42.57
C THR A 58 -1.11 -3.64 43.70
N THR A 59 -1.49 -4.55 44.61
CA THR A 59 -0.72 -4.91 45.81
C THR A 59 0.68 -5.43 45.46
N ASN A 60 0.76 -6.22 44.38
CA ASN A 60 2.01 -6.84 43.90
C ASN A 60 2.52 -6.23 42.60
N ASN A 61 2.12 -4.99 42.28
CA ASN A 61 2.61 -4.33 41.08
C ASN A 61 4.12 -4.10 41.16
N VAL A 62 4.77 -4.08 39.99
CA VAL A 62 6.18 -3.70 39.83
C VAL A 62 6.48 -2.37 40.51
N GLN A 63 7.63 -2.30 41.17
CA GLN A 63 8.07 -1.16 41.95
C GLN A 63 9.35 -0.55 41.40
N ASP A 64 9.69 0.66 41.83
CA ASP A 64 10.96 1.31 41.48
C ASP A 64 12.17 0.46 41.90
N SER A 65 12.05 -0.30 43.00
CA SER A 65 13.07 -1.24 43.49
C SER A 65 13.34 -2.44 42.56
N ASP A 66 12.49 -2.67 41.56
CA ASP A 66 12.66 -3.77 40.60
C ASP A 66 13.54 -3.40 39.40
N PHE A 67 14.15 -2.21 39.43
CA PHE A 67 14.94 -1.64 38.36
C PHE A 67 16.00 -2.62 37.80
N ASP A 68 16.84 -3.20 38.66
CA ASP A 68 17.94 -4.07 38.20
C ASP A 68 17.43 -5.33 37.51
N TYR A 69 16.33 -5.90 38.01
CA TYR A 69 15.68 -7.04 37.40
C TYR A 69 15.21 -6.71 35.98
N PHE A 70 14.47 -5.62 35.80
CA PHE A 70 13.95 -5.23 34.48
C PHE A 70 15.03 -4.70 33.53
N LYS A 71 16.07 -4.07 34.06
CA LYS A 71 17.25 -3.67 33.29
C LYS A 71 17.93 -4.88 32.67
N GLN A 72 18.14 -5.95 33.45
CA GLN A 72 18.70 -7.18 32.92
C GLN A 72 17.74 -7.88 31.97
N LEU A 73 16.44 -7.94 32.31
CA LEU A 73 15.41 -8.53 31.46
C LEU A 73 15.40 -7.89 30.07
N PHE A 74 15.29 -6.56 29.97
CA PHE A 74 15.29 -5.86 28.67
C PHE A 74 16.62 -5.97 27.92
N LYS A 75 17.74 -6.22 28.62
CA LYS A 75 19.04 -6.44 27.98
C LYS A 75 19.12 -7.79 27.28
N VAL A 76 18.53 -8.85 27.84
CA VAL A 76 18.66 -10.22 27.31
C VAL A 76 17.44 -10.69 26.52
N SER A 77 16.29 -10.03 26.69
CA SER A 77 15.05 -10.39 26.02
C SER A 77 14.78 -9.55 24.76
N ASN A 78 13.85 -10.03 23.97
CA ASN A 78 13.25 -9.33 22.84
C ASN A 78 11.74 -9.15 23.10
N CYS A 79 11.07 -8.43 22.22
CA CYS A 79 9.60 -8.36 22.25
C CYS A 79 9.00 -9.77 22.20
N SER A 80 8.21 -10.14 23.20
CA SER A 80 7.54 -11.44 23.32
C SER A 80 6.57 -11.74 22.17
N ILE A 81 6.07 -10.72 21.47
CA ILE A 81 5.13 -10.87 20.36
C ILE A 81 5.86 -10.97 19.01
N CYS A 82 6.68 -9.97 18.66
CA CYS A 82 7.29 -9.87 17.33
C CYS A 82 8.75 -10.34 17.26
N GLY A 83 9.36 -10.70 18.38
CA GLY A 83 10.77 -11.13 18.46
C GLY A 83 11.80 -10.03 18.19
N CYS A 84 11.39 -8.78 17.94
CA CYS A 84 12.33 -7.68 17.67
C CYS A 84 13.14 -7.31 18.91
N LYS A 85 14.41 -6.97 18.69
CA LYS A 85 15.31 -6.40 19.71
C LYS A 85 14.79 -5.05 20.18
N PHE A 86 15.08 -4.72 21.44
CA PHE A 86 14.79 -3.41 21.99
C PHE A 86 15.89 -2.41 21.64
N THR A 87 15.48 -1.27 21.10
CA THR A 87 16.35 -0.16 20.67
C THR A 87 15.74 1.15 21.16
N PHE A 88 16.44 2.28 20.96
CA PHE A 88 15.88 3.58 21.32
C PHE A 88 14.64 3.96 20.49
N ASP A 89 14.51 3.43 19.28
CA ASP A 89 13.33 3.60 18.44
C ASP A 89 12.24 2.56 18.76
N ASN A 90 12.65 1.35 19.16
CA ASN A 90 11.77 0.27 19.57
C ASN A 90 11.86 0.02 21.09
N LYS A 91 11.42 0.98 21.90
CA LYS A 91 11.56 0.92 23.36
C LYS A 91 10.71 -0.20 23.99
N PRO A 92 11.21 -0.90 25.01
CA PRO A 92 10.45 -1.93 25.71
C PRO A 92 9.39 -1.33 26.63
N ILE A 93 8.31 -2.07 26.80
CA ILE A 93 7.27 -1.89 27.81
C ILE A 93 6.89 -3.25 28.40
N LEU A 94 6.10 -3.23 29.47
CA LEU A 94 5.54 -4.44 30.08
C LEU A 94 4.13 -4.68 29.55
N ASP A 95 3.95 -5.81 28.88
CA ASP A 95 2.64 -6.32 28.46
C ASP A 95 2.15 -7.37 29.47
N ARG A 96 0.89 -7.28 29.88
CA ARG A 96 0.32 -8.18 30.90
C ARG A 96 -0.01 -9.53 30.29
N ILE A 97 0.36 -10.64 30.91
CA ILE A 97 -0.02 -12.00 30.47
C ILE A 97 -1.54 -12.14 30.58
N ASP A 98 -2.10 -11.79 31.74
CA ASP A 98 -3.53 -11.73 32.01
C ASP A 98 -3.98 -10.27 32.17
N ASN A 99 -4.84 -9.80 31.25
CA ASN A 99 -5.37 -8.44 31.23
C ASN A 99 -6.35 -8.13 32.37
N SER A 100 -6.80 -9.13 33.13
CA SER A 100 -7.62 -8.95 34.33
C SER A 100 -6.77 -8.63 35.58
N LYS A 101 -5.47 -8.94 35.56
CA LYS A 101 -4.54 -8.74 36.68
C LYS A 101 -3.63 -7.53 36.50
N GLY A 102 -3.09 -7.00 37.59
CA GLY A 102 -2.13 -5.89 37.57
C GLY A 102 -0.77 -6.26 36.97
N HIS A 103 0.12 -5.28 36.85
CA HIS A 103 1.50 -5.49 36.38
C HIS A 103 2.39 -6.04 37.49
N SER A 104 2.21 -7.30 37.90
CA SER A 104 3.15 -8.01 38.77
C SER A 104 4.29 -8.66 37.96
N LYS A 105 5.42 -8.99 38.60
CA LYS A 105 6.59 -9.59 37.93
C LYS A 105 6.27 -10.89 37.19
N ASP A 106 5.38 -11.69 37.75
CA ASP A 106 4.91 -12.97 37.22
C ASP A 106 3.80 -12.83 36.16
N ASN A 107 3.18 -11.65 36.04
CA ASN A 107 2.12 -11.36 35.09
C ASN A 107 2.56 -10.44 33.94
N VAL A 108 3.86 -10.23 33.72
CA VAL A 108 4.33 -9.34 32.65
C VAL A 108 5.37 -9.98 31.75
N LEU A 109 5.31 -9.63 30.47
CA LEU A 109 6.32 -9.97 29.48
C LEU A 109 6.86 -8.70 28.82
N PRO A 110 8.15 -8.68 28.45
CA PRO A 110 8.71 -7.58 27.68
C PRO A 110 8.06 -7.54 26.29
N CYS A 111 7.57 -6.38 25.88
CA CYS A 111 6.88 -6.17 24.62
C CYS A 111 7.24 -4.80 24.06
N CYS A 112 7.14 -4.59 22.74
CA CYS A 112 7.29 -3.25 22.18
C CYS A 112 5.95 -2.53 22.10
N LEU A 113 6.00 -1.20 22.08
CA LEU A 113 4.82 -0.35 22.07
C LEU A 113 3.84 -0.69 20.94
N TYR A 114 4.35 -0.89 19.72
CA TYR A 114 3.52 -1.24 18.57
C TYR A 114 2.74 -2.54 18.79
N CYS A 115 3.41 -3.60 19.26
CA CYS A 115 2.77 -4.89 19.44
C CYS A 115 1.71 -4.85 20.55
N ASN A 116 2.05 -4.21 21.69
CA ASN A 116 1.11 -4.03 22.79
C ASN A 116 -0.13 -3.23 22.37
N CYS A 117 0.04 -2.14 21.63
CA CYS A 117 -1.08 -1.33 21.14
C CYS A 117 -1.92 -2.07 20.10
N PHE A 118 -1.28 -2.81 19.19
CA PHE A 118 -2.00 -3.56 18.15
C PHE A 118 -2.84 -4.69 18.73
N CYS A 119 -2.25 -5.47 19.65
CA CYS A 119 -2.93 -6.56 20.34
C CYS A 119 -3.98 -6.00 21.30
N SER A 120 -3.64 -5.00 22.13
CA SER A 120 -4.55 -4.42 23.12
C SER A 120 -5.21 -5.53 23.96
N ASP A 121 -6.53 -5.55 24.04
CA ASP A 121 -7.31 -6.58 24.76
C ASP A 121 -7.73 -7.75 23.86
N LYS A 122 -7.24 -7.82 22.61
CA LYS A 122 -7.55 -8.90 21.65
C LYS A 122 -6.73 -10.16 21.94
N ASP A 123 -7.13 -11.26 21.30
CA ASP A 123 -6.38 -12.51 21.33
C ASP A 123 -4.92 -12.30 20.87
N LYS A 124 -3.97 -12.64 21.75
CA LYS A 124 -2.54 -12.42 21.52
C LYS A 124 -1.98 -13.31 20.43
N SER A 125 -2.52 -14.50 20.22
CA SER A 125 -2.11 -15.42 19.17
C SER A 125 -2.52 -14.89 17.80
N ILE A 126 -3.74 -14.37 17.69
CA ILE A 126 -4.23 -13.68 16.48
C ILE A 126 -3.41 -12.40 16.25
N GLY A 127 -3.17 -11.60 17.29
CA GLY A 127 -2.35 -10.40 17.19
C GLY A 127 -0.93 -10.71 16.70
N LYS A 128 -0.28 -11.73 17.29
CA LYS A 128 1.03 -12.22 16.86
C LYS A 128 1.02 -12.65 15.40
N LEU A 129 0.01 -13.42 14.98
CA LEU A 129 -0.14 -13.86 13.59
C LEU A 129 -0.15 -12.67 12.62
N PHE A 130 -1.00 -11.67 12.84
CA PHE A 130 -1.08 -10.50 11.96
C PHE A 130 0.20 -9.67 11.94
N ILE A 131 0.84 -9.49 13.09
CA ILE A 131 2.10 -8.74 13.18
C ILE A 131 3.20 -9.47 12.40
N GLN A 132 3.34 -10.78 12.60
CA GLN A 132 4.35 -11.58 11.93
C GLN A 132 4.09 -11.69 10.44
N LEU A 133 2.84 -11.88 10.03
CA LEU A 133 2.45 -11.89 8.62
C LEU A 133 2.77 -10.55 7.94
N ARG A 134 2.45 -9.42 8.59
CA ARG A 134 2.80 -8.09 8.08
C ARG A 134 4.31 -7.95 7.88
N LYS A 135 5.11 -8.38 8.86
CA LYS A 135 6.58 -8.31 8.77
C LYS A 135 7.13 -9.21 7.67
N TYR A 136 6.63 -10.43 7.55
CA TYR A 136 6.97 -11.35 6.47
C TYR A 136 6.69 -10.73 5.09
N CYS A 137 5.48 -10.18 4.90
CA CYS A 137 5.12 -9.51 3.66
C CYS A 137 6.05 -8.34 3.34
N MET A 138 6.37 -7.50 4.32
CA MET A 138 7.27 -6.36 4.12
C MET A 138 8.68 -6.78 3.68
N ILE A 139 9.27 -7.80 4.31
CA ILE A 139 10.62 -8.28 3.96
C ILE A 139 10.64 -8.93 2.57
N ARG A 140 9.59 -9.69 2.25
CA ARG A 140 9.47 -10.40 0.96
C ARG A 140 8.89 -9.52 -0.15
N CYS A 141 8.67 -8.23 0.11
CA CYS A 141 8.00 -7.30 -0.80
C CYS A 141 6.66 -7.83 -1.35
N LEU A 142 5.95 -8.64 -0.56
CA LEU A 142 4.66 -9.18 -0.93
C LEU A 142 3.60 -8.07 -0.82
N PRO A 143 2.58 -8.07 -1.70
CA PRO A 143 1.47 -7.14 -1.58
C PRO A 143 0.84 -7.24 -0.19
N THR A 144 0.97 -6.17 0.58
CA THR A 144 0.32 -6.07 1.89
C THR A 144 -1.13 -5.63 1.73
N ASN A 145 -1.94 -5.93 2.73
CA ASN A 145 -3.33 -5.48 2.79
C ASN A 145 -3.33 -3.94 2.72
N LEU A 146 -3.98 -3.38 1.70
CA LEU A 146 -4.41 -1.98 1.74
C LEU A 146 -5.34 -1.87 2.95
N THR A 147 -4.88 -1.16 3.98
CA THR A 147 -5.63 -1.01 5.24
C THR A 147 -6.75 0.01 5.14
N ASP A 148 -6.77 0.80 4.06
CA ASP A 148 -7.79 1.78 3.74
C ASP A 148 -8.59 1.31 2.51
N ILE A 149 -9.90 1.10 2.70
CA ILE A 149 -10.82 0.65 1.66
C ILE A 149 -11.01 1.70 0.55
N ASP A 150 -10.90 2.99 0.86
CA ASP A 150 -10.98 4.06 -0.14
C ASP A 150 -9.75 4.04 -1.05
N VAL A 151 -8.57 3.81 -0.47
CA VAL A 151 -7.34 3.67 -1.26
C VAL A 151 -7.38 2.40 -2.11
N TYR A 152 -7.95 1.32 -1.57
CA TYR A 152 -8.25 0.14 -2.36
C TYR A 152 -9.16 0.45 -3.54
N HIS A 153 -10.27 1.16 -3.32
CA HIS A 153 -11.17 1.56 -4.39
C HIS A 153 -10.53 2.52 -5.38
N LEU A 154 -9.72 3.48 -4.93
CA LEU A 154 -8.98 4.40 -5.79
C LEU A 154 -8.01 3.65 -6.71
N ILE A 155 -7.23 2.73 -6.16
CA ILE A 155 -6.30 1.89 -6.94
C ILE A 155 -7.09 0.99 -7.89
N ARG A 156 -8.16 0.34 -7.41
CA ARG A 156 -8.97 -0.60 -8.20
C ARG A 156 -9.78 0.06 -9.31
N LYS A 157 -10.29 1.29 -9.11
CA LYS A 157 -11.12 2.04 -10.06
C LYS A 157 -10.45 2.19 -11.43
N TRP A 158 -9.12 2.23 -11.46
CA TRP A 158 -8.32 2.37 -12.67
C TRP A 158 -7.72 1.04 -13.17
N ILE A 159 -7.86 -0.05 -12.41
CA ILE A 159 -7.52 -1.41 -12.84
C ILE A 159 -8.79 -2.02 -13.46
N THR A 160 -9.16 -1.53 -14.64
CA THR A 160 -10.26 -2.10 -15.44
C THR A 160 -9.76 -3.26 -16.29
N GLY A 161 -9.52 -4.39 -15.62
CA GLY A 161 -9.44 -5.71 -16.27
C GLY A 161 -10.84 -6.27 -16.54
N GLY A 162 -11.44 -5.85 -17.65
CA GLY A 162 -12.61 -6.39 -18.37
C GLY A 162 -13.65 -7.27 -17.67
N LEU A 163 -14.82 -6.69 -17.36
CA LEU A 163 -16.01 -7.19 -18.04
C LEU A 163 -15.90 -6.64 -19.46
N SER A 164 -15.46 -7.50 -20.37
CA SER A 164 -15.35 -7.16 -21.78
C SER A 164 -16.73 -6.71 -22.29
N ASN A 165 -16.95 -5.39 -22.38
CA ASN A 165 -18.05 -4.83 -23.17
C ASN A 165 -17.90 -5.16 -24.68
N VAL A 166 -16.89 -5.95 -25.05
CA VAL A 166 -16.66 -6.48 -26.40
C VAL A 166 -17.57 -7.67 -26.70
N MET A 167 -18.34 -8.21 -25.73
CA MET A 167 -19.25 -9.34 -26.00
C MET A 167 -20.29 -9.09 -27.10
N HIS A 168 -20.49 -7.84 -27.55
CA HIS A 168 -21.40 -7.49 -28.64
C HIS A 168 -20.80 -6.64 -29.77
N ARG A 169 -19.46 -6.51 -29.87
CA ARG A 169 -18.82 -5.74 -30.94
C ARG A 169 -18.12 -6.67 -31.93
N VAL A 170 -18.86 -7.14 -32.93
CA VAL A 170 -18.27 -7.75 -34.14
C VAL A 170 -18.02 -6.63 -35.14
N ASN A 171 -16.76 -6.45 -35.53
CA ASN A 171 -16.34 -5.56 -36.60
C ASN A 171 -15.69 -6.43 -37.69
N ARG A 172 -16.23 -6.40 -38.91
CA ARG A 172 -15.77 -7.17 -40.06
C ARG A 172 -15.11 -6.24 -41.07
N SER A 173 -13.87 -6.56 -41.42
CA SER A 173 -13.17 -5.89 -42.54
C SER A 173 -13.99 -6.02 -43.83
N GLY A 174 -14.03 -4.94 -44.61
CA GLY A 174 -14.75 -4.84 -45.87
C GLY A 174 -16.28 -4.72 -45.74
N ILE A 175 -16.86 -4.95 -44.55
CA ILE A 175 -18.32 -4.99 -44.37
C ILE A 175 -18.79 -3.86 -43.45
N ASP A 176 -18.20 -3.74 -42.27
CA ASP A 176 -18.67 -2.79 -41.26
C ASP A 176 -17.93 -1.43 -41.38
N PHE A 177 -18.55 -0.39 -40.84
CA PHE A 177 -18.02 0.99 -40.83
C PHE A 177 -17.54 1.39 -39.44
N ILE A 178 -16.59 2.32 -39.38
CA ILE A 178 -16.02 2.80 -38.12
C ILE A 178 -17.11 3.49 -37.29
N LYS A 179 -17.20 3.12 -36.01
CA LYS A 179 -18.12 3.73 -35.04
C LYS A 179 -17.36 4.69 -34.12
N ARG A 180 -17.91 5.87 -33.88
CA ARG A 180 -17.32 6.92 -33.04
C ARG A 180 -18.28 7.34 -31.93
N LEU A 181 -17.77 7.57 -30.73
CA LEU A 181 -18.54 8.23 -29.67
C LEU A 181 -18.68 9.72 -30.01
N TRP A 182 -19.88 10.25 -29.80
CA TRP A 182 -20.16 11.66 -29.96
C TRP A 182 -20.98 12.15 -28.77
N TYR A 183 -20.52 13.23 -28.15
CA TYR A 183 -21.23 13.93 -27.10
C TYR A 183 -22.14 15.00 -27.71
N ASP A 184 -23.43 14.80 -27.49
CA ASP A 184 -24.50 15.75 -27.77
C ASP A 184 -24.56 16.77 -26.63
N LYS A 185 -24.20 18.03 -26.93
CA LYS A 185 -24.19 19.12 -25.94
C LYS A 185 -25.59 19.48 -25.45
N ASP A 186 -26.59 19.44 -26.35
CA ASP A 186 -27.95 19.88 -26.07
C ASP A 186 -28.67 18.85 -25.19
N ASN A 187 -28.52 17.57 -25.53
CA ASN A 187 -29.15 16.47 -24.79
C ASN A 187 -28.30 15.93 -23.63
N LYS A 188 -27.04 16.40 -23.50
CA LYS A 188 -26.05 15.96 -22.50
C LYS A 188 -25.88 14.44 -22.48
N LYS A 189 -25.84 13.81 -23.66
CA LYS A 189 -25.75 12.36 -23.83
C LYS A 189 -24.64 11.99 -24.80
N VAL A 190 -24.03 10.83 -24.56
CA VAL A 190 -23.08 10.22 -25.49
C VAL A 190 -23.83 9.27 -26.39
N THR A 191 -23.73 9.46 -27.70
CA THR A 191 -24.28 8.57 -28.73
C THR A 191 -23.17 7.93 -29.54
N VAL A 192 -23.51 6.89 -30.31
CA VAL A 192 -22.59 6.21 -31.22
C VAL A 192 -22.98 6.60 -32.64
N LEU A 193 -22.08 7.27 -33.35
CA LEU A 193 -22.23 7.58 -34.76
C LEU A 193 -21.49 6.53 -35.60
N THR A 194 -22.08 6.18 -36.75
CA THR A 194 -21.40 5.37 -37.77
C THR A 194 -20.83 6.32 -38.81
N THR A 195 -19.52 6.26 -39.05
CA THR A 195 -18.88 7.08 -40.08
C THR A 195 -19.06 6.43 -41.46
N ASP A 196 -18.70 7.16 -42.50
CA ASP A 196 -18.59 6.69 -43.88
C ASP A 196 -17.26 5.92 -44.15
N HIS A 197 -16.39 5.82 -43.16
CA HIS A 197 -15.11 5.14 -43.28
C HIS A 197 -15.30 3.63 -43.09
N ARG A 198 -15.15 2.89 -44.18
CA ARG A 198 -15.22 1.41 -44.17
C ARG A 198 -14.00 0.84 -43.47
N ILE A 199 -14.22 -0.13 -42.58
CA ILE A 199 -13.12 -0.84 -41.92
C ILE A 199 -12.42 -1.70 -42.96
N THR A 200 -11.17 -1.38 -43.30
CA THR A 200 -10.36 -2.16 -44.26
C THR A 200 -9.53 -3.23 -43.58
N HIS A 201 -9.09 -2.98 -42.35
CA HIS A 201 -8.28 -3.90 -41.55
C HIS A 201 -8.78 -3.87 -40.11
N VAL A 202 -8.95 -5.05 -39.51
CA VAL A 202 -9.24 -5.17 -38.08
C VAL A 202 -7.93 -5.49 -37.39
N VAL A 203 -7.27 -4.47 -36.87
CA VAL A 203 -6.19 -4.67 -35.90
C VAL A 203 -6.87 -4.84 -34.55
N GLY A 204 -6.71 -5.99 -33.92
CA GLY A 204 -7.11 -6.16 -32.53
C GLY A 204 -6.33 -5.15 -31.72
N VAL A 205 -6.99 -4.07 -31.27
CA VAL A 205 -6.41 -3.18 -30.26
C VAL A 205 -6.43 -3.97 -28.99
N ASP A 206 -5.27 -4.55 -28.80
CA ASP A 206 -5.06 -5.59 -27.87
C ASP A 206 -5.31 -5.07 -26.47
N PHE A 207 -6.41 -5.50 -25.86
CA PHE A 207 -6.45 -5.55 -24.43
C PHE A 207 -5.29 -6.44 -23.86
N ASN A 208 -4.32 -6.99 -24.65
CA ASN A 208 -3.05 -7.58 -24.17
C ASN A 208 -2.09 -6.59 -23.52
N SER A 209 -2.63 -5.82 -22.61
CA SER A 209 -1.90 -5.39 -21.44
C SER A 209 -2.70 -5.72 -20.18
N LEU A 210 -3.37 -6.89 -20.16
CA LEU A 210 -3.88 -7.55 -18.94
C LEU A 210 -2.72 -8.12 -18.09
N TYR A 211 -1.66 -7.31 -18.02
CA TYR A 211 -0.24 -7.55 -17.85
C TYR A 211 0.14 -8.60 -16.78
N PRO A 212 0.68 -9.76 -17.19
CA PRO A 212 1.67 -10.48 -16.39
C PRO A 212 2.94 -9.64 -16.17
N SER A 213 3.22 -8.65 -17.03
CA SER A 213 4.42 -7.82 -16.92
C SER A 213 4.40 -6.79 -15.78
N VAL A 214 3.23 -6.42 -15.21
CA VAL A 214 3.18 -5.58 -13.97
C VAL A 214 3.85 -6.30 -12.81
N MET A 215 3.85 -7.64 -12.84
CA MET A 215 4.45 -8.50 -11.81
C MET A 215 5.91 -8.85 -12.10
N SER A 216 6.43 -8.51 -13.29
CA SER A 216 7.74 -9.01 -13.74
C SER A 216 8.91 -8.10 -13.40
N SER A 217 8.66 -6.85 -12.96
CA SER A 217 9.70 -5.81 -12.77
C SER A 217 10.64 -5.61 -13.99
N GLU A 218 10.28 -6.17 -15.15
CA GLU A 218 11.06 -6.09 -16.38
C GLU A 218 11.16 -4.66 -16.88
N GLN A 219 12.32 -4.32 -17.42
CA GLN A 219 12.58 -2.99 -17.92
C GLN A 219 11.91 -2.81 -19.29
N HIS A 220 11.06 -1.81 -19.40
CA HIS A 220 10.31 -1.47 -20.59
C HIS A 220 10.71 -0.09 -21.12
N LYS A 221 11.26 -0.07 -22.34
CA LYS A 221 11.83 1.10 -23.03
C LYS A 221 10.92 2.34 -23.10
N PHE A 222 9.60 2.16 -22.99
CA PHE A 222 8.64 3.26 -23.05
C PHE A 222 8.30 3.89 -21.69
N ILE A 223 8.71 3.29 -20.55
CA ILE A 223 8.40 3.80 -19.19
C ILE A 223 9.58 4.62 -18.65
N LYS A 224 9.93 5.71 -19.33
CA LYS A 224 11.16 6.47 -19.02
C LYS A 224 11.17 7.10 -17.62
N TYR A 225 10.01 7.43 -17.07
CA TYR A 225 9.86 8.15 -15.79
C TYR A 225 10.15 7.31 -14.54
N THR A 226 10.27 5.99 -14.69
CA THR A 226 10.64 5.04 -13.61
C THR A 226 11.88 4.23 -13.97
N GLY A 227 12.73 4.74 -14.87
CA GLY A 227 13.91 4.02 -15.37
C GLY A 227 13.56 2.76 -16.18
N GLY A 228 12.38 2.73 -16.79
CA GLY A 228 11.83 1.61 -17.53
C GLY A 228 11.06 0.61 -16.67
N LYS A 229 11.00 0.74 -15.35
CA LYS A 229 10.39 -0.28 -14.48
C LYS A 229 8.93 0.02 -14.17
N MET A 230 8.07 -0.99 -14.26
CA MET A 230 6.70 -0.88 -13.78
C MET A 230 6.66 -1.23 -12.30
N TYR A 231 6.25 -0.27 -11.45
CA TYR A 231 6.17 -0.48 -10.01
C TYR A 231 4.75 -0.84 -9.60
N MET A 232 4.62 -1.89 -8.78
CA MET A 232 3.38 -2.24 -8.10
C MET A 232 3.33 -1.57 -6.72
N CYS A 233 2.14 -1.21 -6.28
CA CYS A 233 1.93 -0.70 -4.93
C CYS A 233 2.26 -1.81 -3.91
N GLY A 234 3.41 -1.73 -3.23
CA GLY A 234 3.79 -2.67 -2.17
C GLY A 234 3.06 -2.39 -0.84
N SER A 235 2.95 -1.11 -0.47
CA SER A 235 2.29 -0.65 0.76
C SER A 235 1.86 0.82 0.65
N GLN A 236 0.73 1.18 1.26
CA GLN A 236 0.31 2.56 1.42
C GLN A 236 1.11 3.22 2.56
N THR A 237 1.81 4.32 2.27
CA THR A 237 2.58 5.10 3.27
C THR A 237 1.76 6.27 3.85
N GLY A 238 0.74 6.73 3.14
CA GLY A 238 -0.14 7.80 3.59
C GLY A 238 -1.24 8.11 2.58
N LYS A 239 -2.21 8.94 3.00
CA LYS A 239 -3.28 9.53 2.17
C LYS A 239 -3.39 10.99 2.58
N ILE A 240 -3.42 11.90 1.61
CA ILE A 240 -3.56 13.33 1.85
C ILE A 240 -4.79 13.79 1.07
N MET A 241 -5.78 14.33 1.78
CA MET A 241 -6.96 14.95 1.18
C MET A 241 -6.64 16.41 0.94
N GLY A 242 -6.83 16.90 -0.29
CA GLY A 242 -6.56 18.29 -0.67
C GLY A 242 -7.73 19.23 -0.33
N ASP A 243 -8.27 19.14 0.88
CA ASP A 243 -9.50 19.83 1.28
C ASP A 243 -9.23 21.27 1.76
N ASP A 244 -8.00 21.55 2.19
CA ASP A 244 -7.55 22.85 2.70
C ASP A 244 -6.28 23.35 1.97
N ASP A 245 -5.91 24.62 2.17
CA ASP A 245 -4.76 25.21 1.46
C ASP A 245 -3.43 24.58 1.86
N HIS A 246 -3.29 24.20 3.14
CA HIS A 246 -2.07 23.60 3.66
C HIS A 246 -1.84 22.21 3.05
N SER A 247 -2.88 21.36 3.02
CA SER A 247 -2.82 20.04 2.38
C SER A 247 -2.57 20.14 0.88
N LYS A 248 -3.19 21.09 0.17
CA LYS A 248 -2.91 21.36 -1.26
C LYS A 248 -1.45 21.75 -1.50
N GLN A 249 -0.88 22.62 -0.66
CA GLN A 249 0.53 22.98 -0.77
C GLN A 249 1.46 21.78 -0.53
N ILE A 250 1.14 20.91 0.43
CA ILE A 250 1.89 19.66 0.65
C ILE A 250 1.82 18.77 -0.60
N ILE A 251 0.63 18.56 -1.16
CA ILE A 251 0.43 17.76 -2.39
C ILE A 251 1.27 18.32 -3.54
N LEU A 252 1.25 19.64 -3.76
CA LEU A 252 2.04 20.29 -4.81
C LEU A 252 3.55 20.13 -4.58
N ARG A 253 4.03 20.21 -3.34
CA ARG A 253 5.45 19.96 -3.01
C ARG A 253 5.86 18.53 -3.34
N ILE A 254 5.01 17.54 -3.08
CA ILE A 254 5.28 16.15 -3.41
C ILE A 254 5.35 15.97 -4.93
N ILE A 255 4.36 16.48 -5.68
CA ILE A 255 4.28 16.36 -7.14
C ILE A 255 5.49 17.03 -7.83
N ASN A 256 5.90 18.20 -7.34
CA ASN A 256 6.97 19.00 -7.92
C ASN A 256 8.36 18.72 -7.33
N SER A 257 8.49 17.74 -6.43
CA SER A 257 9.77 17.43 -5.81
C SER A 257 10.78 16.88 -6.82
N ASN A 258 11.98 17.45 -6.85
CA ASN A 258 13.08 16.95 -7.67
C ASN A 258 13.55 15.55 -7.22
N LYS A 259 13.19 15.10 -6.01
CA LYS A 259 13.47 13.73 -5.54
C LYS A 259 12.82 12.66 -6.41
N ARG A 260 11.81 13.01 -7.22
CA ARG A 260 11.18 12.07 -8.19
C ARG A 260 12.15 11.48 -9.22
N PHE A 261 13.35 12.06 -9.37
CA PHE A 261 14.40 11.57 -10.26
C PHE A 261 15.51 10.80 -9.54
N THR A 262 15.38 10.57 -8.22
CA THR A 262 16.38 9.88 -7.40
C THR A 262 15.78 8.66 -6.70
N GLN A 263 16.62 7.86 -6.05
CA GLN A 263 16.18 6.71 -5.25
C GLN A 263 15.36 7.11 -4.00
N GLU A 264 15.38 8.38 -3.61
CA GLU A 264 14.58 8.93 -2.51
C GLU A 264 13.17 9.38 -2.96
N GLY A 265 12.84 9.23 -4.24
CA GLY A 265 11.55 9.61 -4.79
C GLY A 265 10.42 8.72 -4.29
N THR A 266 9.30 9.33 -3.89
CA THR A 266 8.09 8.61 -3.49
C THR A 266 7.17 8.43 -4.68
N LEU A 267 6.69 7.19 -4.91
CA LEU A 267 5.61 6.92 -5.85
C LEU A 267 4.26 7.34 -5.24
N PHE A 268 3.42 8.01 -6.03
CA PHE A 268 2.10 8.44 -5.60
C PHE A 268 1.05 8.20 -6.69
N ILE A 269 -0.20 8.08 -6.26
CA ILE A 269 -1.38 8.12 -7.12
C ILE A 269 -2.13 9.39 -6.77
N ALA A 270 -2.47 10.19 -7.78
CA ALA A 270 -3.23 11.42 -7.61
C ALA A 270 -4.58 11.30 -8.33
N GLU A 271 -5.67 11.54 -7.61
CA GLU A 271 -6.98 11.81 -8.23
C GLU A 271 -7.09 13.31 -8.43
N VAL A 272 -7.15 13.74 -9.68
CA VAL A 272 -7.28 15.16 -10.06
C VAL A 272 -8.67 15.43 -10.59
N LYS A 273 -9.32 16.47 -10.08
CA LYS A 273 -10.57 16.96 -10.65
C LYS A 273 -10.23 17.82 -11.87
N GLY A 274 -10.10 17.18 -13.02
CA GLY A 274 -9.97 17.86 -14.31
C GLY A 274 -11.31 18.42 -14.80
N HIS A 275 -11.26 19.51 -15.55
CA HIS A 275 -12.39 20.01 -16.33
C HIS A 275 -11.97 20.00 -17.80
N ILE A 276 -12.71 19.27 -18.63
CA ILE A 276 -12.66 19.44 -20.09
C ILE A 276 -13.84 20.34 -20.42
N ASP A 277 -13.56 21.49 -21.02
CA ASP A 277 -14.61 22.38 -21.51
C ASP A 277 -15.47 21.59 -22.52
N GLN A 278 -16.78 21.73 -22.40
CA GLN A 278 -17.75 20.97 -23.19
C GLN A 278 -17.52 21.10 -24.69
N ASN A 279 -16.92 22.19 -25.14
CA ASN A 279 -16.56 22.42 -26.52
C ASN A 279 -15.54 21.43 -27.07
N TYR A 280 -14.68 20.88 -26.21
CA TYR A 280 -13.62 19.95 -26.59
C TYR A 280 -13.92 18.49 -26.21
N LEU A 281 -15.08 18.20 -25.58
CA LEU A 281 -15.41 16.82 -25.19
C LEU A 281 -15.35 15.85 -26.38
N ASN A 282 -15.79 16.28 -27.56
CA ASN A 282 -15.75 15.44 -28.75
C ASN A 282 -14.34 15.15 -29.28
N ASP A 283 -13.38 16.00 -28.95
CA ASP A 283 -11.97 15.84 -29.33
C ASP A 283 -11.29 14.78 -28.46
N PHE A 284 -11.75 14.62 -27.21
CA PHE A 284 -11.12 13.72 -26.22
C PHE A 284 -11.95 12.48 -25.87
N ILE A 285 -13.24 12.40 -26.26
CA ILE A 285 -14.13 11.27 -25.91
C ILE A 285 -13.76 9.96 -26.62
N ASN A 286 -13.07 10.05 -27.75
CA ASN A 286 -12.55 8.89 -28.46
C ASN A 286 -11.07 8.74 -28.14
N PHE A 287 -10.69 7.62 -27.52
CA PHE A 287 -9.29 7.32 -27.30
C PHE A 287 -8.60 7.12 -28.66
N PRO A 288 -7.56 7.89 -29.00
CA PRO A 288 -6.81 7.66 -30.22
C PRO A 288 -6.17 6.27 -30.15
N PRO A 289 -6.11 5.54 -31.28
CA PRO A 289 -5.34 4.31 -31.33
C PRO A 289 -3.88 4.62 -30.96
N ILE A 290 -3.35 3.91 -29.98
CA ILE A 290 -1.91 3.98 -29.69
C ILE A 290 -1.20 3.19 -30.80
N LEU A 291 -0.74 3.90 -31.81
CA LEU A 291 0.11 3.33 -32.85
C LEU A 291 1.50 3.10 -32.25
N ARG A 292 1.91 1.83 -32.15
CA ARG A 292 3.26 1.43 -31.71
C ARG A 292 4.09 1.04 -32.93
N ASN A 293 5.39 1.34 -32.92
CA ASN A 293 6.36 1.04 -34.00
C ASN A 293 6.02 1.67 -35.36
N TYR A 294 5.72 2.98 -35.37
CA TYR A 294 5.66 3.77 -36.61
C TYR A 294 6.57 4.98 -36.47
N GLU A 295 7.38 5.24 -37.50
CA GLU A 295 8.05 6.52 -37.70
C GLU A 295 7.15 7.38 -38.59
N PHE A 296 6.93 8.64 -38.21
CA PHE A 296 6.20 9.60 -39.02
C PHE A 296 6.96 10.92 -39.08
N THR A 297 6.93 11.55 -40.25
CA THR A 297 7.54 12.86 -40.51
C THR A 297 6.63 13.96 -39.95
N THR A 298 7.17 14.85 -39.13
CA THR A 298 6.40 15.89 -38.42
C THR A 298 6.73 17.31 -38.88
N ASP A 299 7.04 17.51 -40.16
CA ASP A 299 7.28 18.86 -40.68
C ASP A 299 5.97 19.59 -41.03
N GLU A 300 6.03 20.92 -41.05
CA GLU A 300 4.92 21.83 -41.36
C GLU A 300 4.30 21.53 -42.75
N ARG A 301 5.11 21.07 -43.71
CA ARG A 301 4.61 20.63 -45.02
C ARG A 301 3.75 19.37 -44.95
N THR A 302 3.99 18.49 -43.98
CA THR A 302 3.32 17.19 -43.83
C THR A 302 2.11 17.29 -42.89
N ILE A 303 2.17 18.13 -41.86
CA ILE A 303 1.11 18.26 -40.85
C ILE A 303 0.13 19.41 -41.19
N GLY A 304 0.57 20.40 -41.99
CA GLY A 304 -0.19 21.61 -42.29
C GLY A 304 0.25 22.80 -41.45
#